data_AF-A0A7J3HP36-F1
#
_entry.id   AF-A0A7J3HP36-F1
#
_cell.length_a   1.000
_cell.length_b   1.000
_cell.length_c   1.000
_cell.angle_alpha   90.00
_cell.angle_beta   90.00
_cell.angle_gamma   90.00
#
_symmetry.space_group_name_H-M   'P 1'
#
loop_
_entity.id
_entity.type
_entity.pdbx_description
1 polymer ?
#
loop_
_entity_poly.entity_id
_entity_poly.type
_entity_poly.pdbx_seq_one_letter_code
_entity_poly.pdbx_strand_id
1 'polypeptide(L)'
;MRLMDFGLERLTDTLIQMSSISVRAIELAAEAFMKGIDVSKKVYELSLQLKDLHEIVTDIATELIARYQPVASDLRYIRSCYEISYGFYRFGRYAYDIA
;
A
#
# COMPACT_ATOMS: atom_id res chain seq x y z
N MET A 1 -7.16 4.11 25.38
CA MET A 1 -6.59 4.20 24.03
C MET A 1 -5.65 5.41 24.01
N ARG A 2 -4.38 5.19 23.64
CA ARG A 2 -3.38 6.24 23.48
C ARG A 2 -3.61 6.93 22.14
N LEU A 3 -3.24 8.21 22.01
CA LEU A 3 -3.30 8.91 20.73
C LEU A 3 -2.49 8.21 19.63
N MET A 4 -1.44 7.49 20.01
CA MET A 4 -0.64 6.65 19.12
C MET A 4 -1.45 5.47 18.52
N ASP A 5 -2.36 4.87 19.29
CA ASP A 5 -3.12 3.68 18.85
C ASP A 5 -3.96 3.99 17.60
N PHE A 6 -4.52 5.21 17.52
CA PHE A 6 -5.25 5.67 16.33
C PHE A 6 -4.37 5.76 15.08
N GLY A 7 -3.10 6.13 15.24
CA GLY A 7 -2.18 6.15 14.10
C GLY A 7 -1.79 4.74 13.65
N LEU A 8 -1.64 3.80 14.58
CA LEU A 8 -1.41 2.38 14.26
C LEU A 8 -2.63 1.75 13.56
N GLU A 9 -3.83 2.07 14.02
CA GLU A 9 -5.08 1.67 13.37
C GLU A 9 -5.16 2.23 11.95
N ARG A 10 -4.87 3.52 11.77
CA ARG A 10 -4.85 4.16 10.44
C ARG A 10 -3.81 3.53 9.49
N LEU A 11 -2.63 3.14 9.99
CA LEU A 11 -1.66 2.37 9.20
C LEU A 11 -2.27 1.04 8.74
N THR A 12 -2.93 0.32 9.64
CA THR A 12 -3.58 -0.97 9.36
C THR A 12 -4.65 -0.83 8.29
N ASP A 13 -5.56 0.13 8.44
CA ASP A 13 -6.66 0.37 7.51
C ASP A 13 -6.15 0.74 6.12
N THR A 14 -5.10 1.57 6.06
CA THR A 14 -4.46 1.96 4.81
C THR A 14 -3.88 0.73 4.10
N LEU A 15 -3.23 -0.18 4.84
CA LEU A 15 -2.71 -1.44 4.28
C LEU A 15 -3.82 -2.37 3.78
N ILE A 16 -4.94 -2.47 4.50
CA ILE A 16 -6.10 -3.25 4.06
C ILE A 16 -6.62 -2.70 2.72
N GLN A 17 -6.75 -1.38 2.59
CA GLN A 17 -7.14 -0.73 1.34
C GLN A 17 -6.13 -1.02 0.22
N MET A 18 -4.84 -0.87 0.48
CA MET A 18 -3.78 -1.17 -0.49
C MET A 18 -3.82 -2.64 -0.93
N SER A 19 -4.08 -3.57 -0.01
CA SER A 19 -4.16 -5.00 -0.33
C SER A 19 -5.26 -5.27 -1.36
N SER A 20 -6.46 -4.72 -1.15
CA SER A 20 -7.59 -4.86 -2.07
C SER A 20 -7.29 -4.29 -3.46
N ILE A 21 -6.68 -3.09 -3.52
CA ILE A 21 -6.33 -2.46 -4.79
C ILE A 21 -5.24 -3.27 -5.52
N SER A 22 -4.23 -3.76 -4.79
CA SER A 22 -3.13 -4.53 -5.37
C SER A 22 -3.59 -5.86 -5.98
N VAL A 23 -4.49 -6.59 -5.30
CA VAL A 23 -5.10 -7.82 -5.82
C VAL A 23 -5.89 -7.53 -7.09
N ARG A 24 -6.76 -6.51 -7.05
CA ARG A 24 -7.57 -6.11 -8.21
C ARG A 24 -6.71 -5.69 -9.41
N ALA A 25 -5.60 -5.00 -9.19
CA ALA A 25 -4.70 -4.60 -10.27
C ALA A 25 -4.08 -5.81 -10.97
N ILE A 26 -3.60 -6.79 -10.20
CA ILE A 26 -2.99 -8.02 -10.71
C ILE A 26 -4.02 -8.89 -11.43
N GLU A 27 -5.21 -9.09 -10.85
CA GLU A 27 -6.29 -9.87 -11.49
C GLU A 27 -6.72 -9.25 -12.82
N LEU A 28 -6.92 -7.92 -12.85
CA LEU A 28 -7.30 -7.21 -14.06
C LEU A 28 -6.23 -7.36 -15.16
N ALA A 29 -4.96 -7.17 -14.82
CA ALA A 29 -3.86 -7.30 -15.78
C ALA A 29 -3.73 -8.73 -16.30
N ALA A 30 -3.77 -9.74 -15.42
CA ALA A 30 -3.65 -11.14 -15.79
C ALA A 30 -4.81 -11.61 -16.69
N GLU A 31 -6.05 -11.25 -16.36
CA GLU A 31 -7.20 -11.59 -17.19
C GLU A 31 -7.15 -10.92 -18.57
N ALA A 32 -6.77 -9.64 -18.61
CA ALA A 32 -6.70 -8.87 -19.84
C ALA A 32 -5.62 -9.41 -20.77
N PHE A 33 -4.45 -9.77 -20.23
CA PHE A 33 -3.37 -10.42 -20.96
C PHE A 33 -3.84 -11.73 -21.62
N MET A 34 -4.56 -12.58 -20.89
CA MET A 34 -5.09 -13.85 -21.42
C MET A 34 -6.15 -13.65 -22.51
N LYS A 35 -6.90 -12.55 -22.46
CA LYS A 35 -7.97 -12.22 -23.42
C LYS A 35 -7.51 -11.33 -24.58
N GLY A 36 -6.26 -10.83 -24.55
CA GLY A 36 -5.73 -9.88 -25.53
C GLY A 36 -6.43 -8.51 -25.48
N ILE A 37 -6.88 -8.09 -24.30
CA ILE A 37 -7.58 -6.81 -24.08
C ILE A 37 -6.58 -5.81 -23.49
N ASP A 38 -6.56 -4.58 -24.01
CA ASP A 38 -5.76 -3.50 -23.42
C ASP A 38 -6.47 -2.91 -22.19
N VAL A 39 -5.83 -3.04 -21.02
CA VAL A 39 -6.26 -2.43 -19.76
C VAL A 39 -5.17 -1.55 -19.15
N SER A 40 -4.10 -1.26 -19.90
CA SER A 40 -2.89 -0.54 -19.45
C SER A 40 -3.24 0.76 -18.73
N LYS A 41 -4.13 1.58 -19.29
CA LYS A 41 -4.60 2.83 -18.67
C LYS A 41 -5.24 2.59 -17.30
N LYS A 42 -6.12 1.59 -17.19
CA LYS A 42 -6.84 1.31 -15.94
C LYS A 42 -5.89 0.79 -14.87
N VAL A 43 -4.96 -0.08 -15.24
CA VAL A 43 -3.98 -0.64 -14.32
C VAL A 43 -2.95 0.42 -13.91
N TYR A 44 -2.57 1.31 -14.80
CA TYR A 44 -1.75 2.48 -14.48
C TYR A 44 -2.40 3.37 -13.41
N GLU A 45 -3.70 3.66 -13.54
CA GLU A 45 -4.45 4.41 -12.51
C GLU A 45 -4.43 3.71 -11.14
N LEU A 46 -4.61 2.38 -11.10
CA LEU A 46 -4.53 1.61 -9.86
C LEU A 46 -3.11 1.63 -9.27
N SER A 47 -2.08 1.58 -10.12
CA SER A 47 -0.68 1.70 -9.68
C SER A 47 -0.38 3.07 -9.09
N LEU A 48 -0.94 4.16 -9.64
CA LEU A 48 -0.79 5.50 -9.07
C LEU A 48 -1.49 5.60 -7.72
N GLN A 49 -2.70 5.06 -7.58
CA GLN A 49 -3.41 5.01 -6.29
C GLN A 49 -2.59 4.28 -5.22
N LEU A 50 -1.93 3.17 -5.57
CA LEU A 50 -1.05 2.45 -4.63
C LEU A 50 0.20 3.24 -4.25
N LYS A 51 0.75 4.05 -5.17
CA LYS A 51 1.86 4.95 -4.86
C LYS A 51 1.42 6.02 -3.85
N ASP A 52 0.28 6.65 -4.08
CA ASP A 52 -0.24 7.70 -3.20
C ASP A 52 -0.54 7.15 -1.79
N LEU A 53 -1.11 5.94 -1.70
CA LEU A 53 -1.35 5.28 -0.41
C LEU A 53 -0.04 4.89 0.31
N HIS A 54 1.01 4.49 -0.43
CA HIS A 54 2.31 4.24 0.16
C HIS A 54 2.95 5.52 0.73
N GLU A 55 2.80 6.65 0.04
CA GLU A 55 3.22 7.97 0.54
C GLU A 55 2.46 8.32 1.83
N ILE A 56 1.14 8.08 1.89
CA ILE A 56 0.33 8.26 3.11
C ILE A 56 0.83 7.37 4.27
N VAL A 57 1.14 6.09 4.01
CA VAL A 57 1.73 5.20 5.04
C VAL A 57 3.05 5.75 5.55
N THR A 58 3.89 6.26 4.65
CA THR A 58 5.20 6.83 4.98
C THR A 58 5.08 8.08 5.86
N ASP A 59 4.11 8.95 5.56
CA ASP A 59 3.85 10.16 6.34
C ASP A 59 3.35 9.83 7.75
N ILE A 60 2.37 8.92 7.86
CA ILE A 60 1.85 8.48 9.17
C ILE A 60 2.96 7.82 10.00
N ALA A 61 3.76 6.93 9.39
CA ALA A 61 4.86 6.26 10.06
C ALA A 61 5.90 7.28 10.59
N THR A 62 6.29 8.24 9.75
CA THR A 62 7.21 9.32 10.11
C THR A 62 6.66 10.15 11.27
N GLU A 63 5.38 10.55 11.20
CA GLU A 63 4.74 11.31 12.27
C GLU A 63 4.73 10.54 13.60
N LEU A 64 4.36 9.27 13.57
CA LEU A 64 4.31 8.43 14.77
C LEU A 64 5.68 8.29 15.42
N ILE A 65 6.72 8.08 14.62
CA ILE A 65 8.10 7.95 15.10
C ILE A 65 8.57 9.28 15.72
N ALA A 66 8.37 10.39 15.02
CA ALA A 66 8.83 11.70 15.45
C ALA A 66 8.12 12.19 16.73
N ARG A 67 6.81 11.94 16.84
CA ARG A 67 5.98 12.46 17.94
C ARG A 67 6.05 11.60 19.20
N TYR A 68 6.04 10.27 19.05
CA TYR A 68 5.85 9.37 20.19
C TYR A 68 7.09 8.55 20.55
N GLN A 69 8.15 8.58 19.73
CA GLN A 69 9.41 7.85 19.96
C GLN A 69 9.17 6.38 20.36
N PRO A 70 8.40 5.62 19.55
CA PRO A 70 7.99 4.28 19.92
C PRO A 70 9.18 3.33 19.98
N VAL A 71 9.08 2.31 20.84
CA VAL A 71 10.17 1.37 21.11
C VAL A 71 9.74 -0.07 20.85
N ALA A 72 10.73 -0.94 20.65
CA ALA A 72 10.59 -2.39 20.56
C ALA A 72 9.44 -2.87 19.64
N SER A 73 8.30 -3.22 20.23
CA SER A 73 7.16 -3.81 19.49
C SER A 73 6.48 -2.80 18.58
N ASP A 74 6.24 -1.58 19.06
CA ASP A 74 5.51 -0.56 18.29
C ASP A 74 6.35 -0.04 17.12
N LEU A 75 7.65 0.17 17.34
CA LEU A 75 8.57 0.56 16.26
C LEU A 75 8.69 -0.54 15.19
N ARG A 76 8.76 -1.81 15.61
CA ARG A 76 8.76 -2.95 14.68
C ARG A 76 7.46 -3.03 13.90
N TYR A 77 6.33 -2.76 14.54
CA TYR A 77 5.03 -2.74 13.87
C TYR A 77 4.97 -1.68 12.77
N ILE A 78 5.33 -0.43 13.10
CA ILE A 78 5.39 0.68 12.13
C ILE A 78 6.31 0.34 10.95
N ARG A 79 7.49 -0.23 11.24
CA ARG A 79 8.45 -0.65 10.21
C ARG A 79 7.85 -1.72 9.29
N SER A 80 7.17 -2.72 9.84
CA SER A 80 6.49 -3.76 9.05
C SER A 80 5.40 -3.15 8.16
N CYS A 81 4.62 -2.20 8.66
CA CYS A 81 3.60 -1.51 7.86
C CYS A 81 4.24 -0.78 6.66
N TYR A 82 5.35 -0.08 6.88
CA TYR A 82 6.09 0.58 5.82
C TYR A 82 6.57 -0.42 4.74
N GLU A 83 7.22 -1.52 5.15
CA GLU A 83 7.71 -2.54 4.20
C GLU A 83 6.58 -3.21 3.39
N ILE A 84 5.46 -3.52 4.04
CA ILE A 84 4.30 -4.12 3.38
C ILE A 84 3.68 -3.14 2.37
N SER A 85 3.54 -1.86 2.73
CA SER A 85 2.99 -0.84 1.82
C SER A 85 3.84 -0.70 0.54
N TYR A 86 5.17 -0.76 0.68
CA TYR A 86 6.08 -0.75 -0.47
C TYR A 86 5.90 -2.00 -1.35
N GLY A 87 5.65 -3.16 -0.74
CA GLY A 87 5.27 -4.38 -1.44
C GLY A 87 4.01 -4.22 -2.30
N PHE A 88 2.94 -3.65 -1.73
CA PHE A 88 1.70 -3.40 -2.48
C PHE A 88 1.89 -2.40 -3.63
N TYR A 89 2.66 -1.33 -3.42
CA TYR A 89 3.01 -0.41 -4.52
C TYR A 89 3.72 -1.13 -5.67
N ARG A 90 4.69 -2.00 -5.36
CA ARG A 90 5.38 -2.80 -6.38
C ARG A 90 4.45 -3.74 -7.13
N PHE A 91 3.47 -4.35 -6.46
CA PHE A 91 2.47 -5.18 -7.15
C PHE A 91 1.65 -4.36 -8.15
N GLY A 92 1.31 -3.11 -7.83
CA GLY A 92 0.69 -2.20 -8.80
C GLY A 92 1.56 -1.96 -10.03
N ARG A 93 2.86 -1.75 -9.84
CA ARG A 93 3.82 -1.58 -10.95
C ARG A 93 3.94 -2.84 -11.81
N TYR A 94 4.02 -4.02 -11.19
CA TYR A 94 4.07 -5.27 -11.94
C TYR A 94 2.78 -5.56 -12.69
N ALA A 95 1.62 -5.24 -12.11
CA ALA A 95 0.36 -5.32 -12.82
C ALA A 95 0.40 -4.43 -14.08
N TYR A 96 0.93 -3.22 -13.96
CA TYR A 96 1.05 -2.32 -15.11
C TYR A 96 2.03 -2.83 -16.17
N ASP A 97 3.11 -3.51 -15.76
CA ASP A 97 4.05 -4.13 -16.71
C ASP A 97 3.43 -5.35 -17.44
N ILE A 98 2.41 -5.99 -16.86
CA ILE A 98 1.66 -7.11 -17.47
C ILE A 98 0.55 -6.62 -18.41
N ALA A 99 -0.10 -5.51 -18.07
CA ALA A 99 -1.31 -4.97 -18.70
C ALA A 99 -1.06 -4.35 -20.08
#